data_AF-A0A4Y7T1C4-F1
#
_entry.id   AF-A0A4Y7T1C4-F1
#
_cell.length_a   1.000
_cell.length_b   1.000
_cell.length_c   1.000
_cell.angle_alpha   90.00
_cell.angle_beta   90.00
_cell.angle_gamma   90.00
#
_symmetry.space_group_name_H-M   'P 1'
#
loop_
_entity.id
_entity.type
_entity.pdbx_description
1 polymer ?
#
loop_
_entity_poly.entity_id
_entity_poly.type
_entity_poly.pdbx_seq_one_letter_code
_entity_poly.pdbx_strand_id
1 'polypeptide(L)'
;MSLTEVERAMYASESQDNFRWLSKLVGTYADCKLTKEVEAKEKNRIDEIGMYSELVYSHVQVDYLFQHHQLLEKESILSEYLPVLSDCIFIRKIDGPKTDLSAFVVYRKSQHQLVVSISGSSSPKHMIENLRAVRTPWPGASSESPDTSSTTKASAPTVHSGFLRLYQDIKPELQEAIRGGLEIHQPKELIITGHSMGGSVSHLLCIDLLSKTLRVTLPKKICLATYGAPRTGNLGLVQHFQDLVTAFRSQEGNVFDEYSLKAYNDGVPAVPPNALGYVHFSDKPLYAFQRGLYIVPEGFKEFSLFLVETPGSALDEAPSDPNAQANRFPKGGHNYYNGRDLEALRRTTDRLASAGFPGNPKWKENFWKGEKERKVIDEGAV
;
A
#
# COMPACT_ATOMS: atom_id res chain seq x y z
N MET A 1 -10.47 -8.16 -23.83
CA MET A 1 -9.61 -7.21 -24.58
C MET A 1 -8.36 -7.95 -25.03
N SER A 2 -7.99 -7.81 -26.31
CA SER A 2 -6.70 -8.26 -26.82
C SER A 2 -5.59 -7.36 -26.30
N LEU A 3 -4.52 -7.94 -25.76
CA LEU A 3 -3.38 -7.17 -25.29
C LEU A 3 -2.53 -6.63 -26.44
N THR A 4 -1.95 -5.44 -26.28
CA THR A 4 -0.88 -4.93 -27.16
C THR A 4 0.41 -5.75 -26.99
N GLU A 5 1.36 -5.60 -27.90
CA GLU A 5 2.66 -6.29 -27.79
C GLU A 5 3.45 -5.84 -26.55
N VAL A 6 3.46 -4.53 -26.27
CA VAL A 6 4.08 -3.94 -25.07
C VAL A 6 3.45 -4.51 -23.80
N GLU A 7 2.12 -4.62 -23.76
CA GLU A 7 1.42 -5.23 -22.63
C GLU A 7 1.77 -6.71 -22.49
N ARG A 8 1.82 -7.47 -23.61
CA ARG A 8 2.20 -8.89 -23.58
C ARG A 8 3.61 -9.08 -23.01
N ALA A 9 4.58 -8.30 -23.48
CA ALA A 9 5.96 -8.35 -22.98
C ALA A 9 6.04 -7.98 -21.49
N MET A 10 5.34 -6.92 -21.06
CA MET A 10 5.25 -6.54 -19.65
C MET A 10 4.68 -7.68 -18.79
N TYR A 11 3.54 -8.27 -19.18
CA TYR A 11 2.94 -9.37 -18.43
C TYR A 11 3.77 -10.67 -18.47
N ALA A 12 4.51 -10.92 -19.56
CA ALA A 12 5.44 -12.05 -19.63
C ALA A 12 6.63 -11.87 -18.67
N SER A 13 6.98 -10.62 -18.34
CA SER A 13 8.05 -10.29 -17.40
C SER A 13 7.65 -10.29 -15.92
N GLU A 14 6.37 -10.57 -15.62
CA GLU A 14 5.90 -10.73 -14.25
C GLU A 14 6.53 -11.96 -13.59
N SER A 15 7.06 -11.76 -12.40
CA SER A 15 7.69 -12.79 -11.57
C SER A 15 7.04 -12.91 -10.19
N GLN A 16 6.28 -11.88 -9.78
CA GLN A 16 5.57 -11.85 -8.52
C GLN A 16 4.13 -12.32 -8.68
N ASP A 17 3.53 -12.82 -7.60
CA ASP A 17 2.12 -13.18 -7.65
C ASP A 17 1.25 -11.92 -7.65
N ASN A 18 0.39 -11.82 -8.65
CA ASN A 18 -0.59 -10.76 -8.79
C ASN A 18 -1.97 -11.15 -8.21
N PHE A 19 -2.07 -12.36 -7.63
CA PHE A 19 -3.26 -12.90 -6.95
C PHE A 19 -4.53 -12.91 -7.82
N ARG A 20 -4.37 -12.89 -9.14
CA ARG A 20 -5.48 -12.99 -10.11
C ARG A 20 -6.20 -14.33 -10.00
N TRP A 21 -5.46 -15.40 -9.69
CA TRP A 21 -6.04 -16.72 -9.44
C TRP A 21 -6.93 -16.70 -8.18
N LEU A 22 -6.49 -16.00 -7.14
CA LEU A 22 -7.24 -15.85 -5.88
C LEU A 22 -8.48 -14.99 -6.12
N SER A 23 -8.36 -13.92 -6.91
CA SER A 23 -9.50 -13.11 -7.34
C SER A 23 -10.58 -13.94 -8.05
N LYS A 24 -10.20 -14.91 -8.87
CA LYS A 24 -11.15 -15.83 -9.53
C LYS A 24 -11.83 -16.79 -8.55
N LEU A 25 -11.14 -17.17 -7.48
CA LEU A 25 -11.62 -18.15 -6.51
C LEU A 25 -12.55 -17.54 -5.46
N VAL A 26 -12.19 -16.36 -4.92
CA VAL A 26 -12.85 -15.75 -3.76
C VAL A 26 -13.31 -14.32 -3.98
N GLY A 27 -13.00 -13.71 -5.13
CA GLY A 27 -13.41 -12.35 -5.44
C GLY A 27 -14.92 -12.24 -5.59
N THR A 28 -15.50 -11.18 -5.04
CA THR A 28 -16.94 -10.92 -5.09
C THR A 28 -17.20 -9.62 -5.85
N TYR A 29 -18.00 -9.69 -6.92
CA TYR A 29 -18.46 -8.51 -7.65
C TYR A 29 -19.61 -7.84 -6.91
N ALA A 30 -19.52 -6.52 -6.76
CA ALA A 30 -20.66 -5.70 -6.39
C ALA A 30 -21.67 -5.62 -7.55
N ASP A 31 -22.96 -5.58 -7.22
CA ASP A 31 -24.04 -5.31 -8.18
C ASP A 31 -24.19 -3.80 -8.48
N CYS A 32 -23.07 -3.07 -8.49
CA CYS A 32 -23.03 -1.66 -8.83
C CYS A 32 -21.89 -1.39 -9.81
N LYS A 33 -22.13 -0.42 -10.70
CA LYS A 33 -21.11 0.10 -11.62
C LYS A 33 -20.53 1.38 -11.03
N LEU A 34 -19.21 1.49 -11.04
CA LEU A 34 -18.52 2.69 -10.61
C LEU A 34 -18.44 3.68 -11.76
N THR A 35 -18.89 4.90 -11.50
CA THR A 35 -18.91 6.02 -12.47
C THR A 35 -18.18 7.26 -11.96
N LYS A 36 -18.04 7.40 -10.63
CA LYS A 36 -17.46 8.58 -10.00
C LYS A 36 -15.96 8.38 -9.75
N GLU A 37 -15.15 9.14 -10.46
CA GLU A 37 -13.70 9.20 -10.22
C GLU A 37 -13.36 10.08 -9.02
N VAL A 38 -12.22 9.78 -8.40
CA VAL A 38 -11.59 10.62 -7.39
C VAL A 38 -11.03 11.87 -8.07
N GLU A 39 -11.24 13.02 -7.43
CA GLU A 39 -10.73 14.31 -7.91
C GLU A 39 -9.23 14.26 -8.19
N ALA A 40 -8.78 14.86 -9.30
CA ALA A 40 -7.40 14.72 -9.77
C ALA A 40 -6.35 15.12 -8.70
N LYS A 41 -6.62 16.16 -7.92
CA LYS A 41 -5.74 16.60 -6.82
C LYS A 41 -5.60 15.54 -5.73
N GLU A 42 -6.70 14.90 -5.35
CA GLU A 42 -6.71 13.85 -4.34
C GLU A 42 -6.07 12.57 -4.87
N LYS A 43 -6.37 12.20 -6.12
CA LYS A 43 -5.72 11.08 -6.80
C LYS A 43 -4.19 11.25 -6.86
N ASN A 44 -3.70 12.43 -7.25
CA ASN A 44 -2.26 12.71 -7.30
C ASN A 44 -1.60 12.53 -5.93
N ARG A 45 -2.27 12.95 -4.86
CA ARG A 45 -1.80 12.75 -3.49
C ARG A 45 -1.75 11.26 -3.13
N ILE A 46 -2.77 10.49 -3.47
CA ILE A 46 -2.83 9.05 -3.22
C ILE A 46 -1.74 8.32 -4.03
N ASP A 47 -1.54 8.68 -5.30
CA ASP A 47 -0.51 8.08 -6.14
C ASP A 47 0.90 8.40 -5.61
N GLU A 48 1.14 9.62 -5.11
CA GLU A 48 2.42 10.02 -4.48
C GLU A 48 2.66 9.25 -3.18
N ILE A 49 1.65 9.10 -2.31
CA ILE A 49 1.78 8.29 -1.09
C ILE A 49 2.10 6.82 -1.45
N GLY A 50 1.54 6.33 -2.54
CA GLY A 50 1.78 4.99 -3.06
C GLY A 50 3.24 4.72 -3.40
N MET A 51 4.01 5.75 -3.77
CA MET A 51 5.45 5.61 -4.04
C MET A 51 6.21 5.13 -2.81
N TYR A 52 5.86 5.60 -1.61
CA TYR A 52 6.49 5.13 -0.37
C TYR A 52 6.14 3.66 -0.08
N SER A 53 4.89 3.25 -0.35
CA SER A 53 4.44 1.86 -0.24
C SER A 53 5.12 0.91 -1.24
N GLU A 54 5.64 1.45 -2.34
CA GLU A 54 6.38 0.69 -3.36
C GLU A 54 7.88 0.62 -3.02
N LEU A 55 8.48 1.74 -2.61
CA LEU A 55 9.92 1.86 -2.30
C LEU A 55 10.43 0.87 -1.23
N VAL A 56 9.54 0.45 -0.32
CA VAL A 56 9.89 -0.52 0.73
C VAL A 56 10.27 -1.91 0.16
N TYR A 57 9.88 -2.22 -1.08
CA TYR A 57 10.23 -3.47 -1.77
C TYR A 57 11.52 -3.39 -2.60
N SER A 58 12.28 -2.30 -2.51
CA SER A 58 13.55 -2.15 -3.21
C SER A 58 14.55 -3.24 -2.82
N HIS A 59 15.25 -3.81 -3.80
CA HIS A 59 16.39 -4.69 -3.55
C HIS A 59 17.67 -3.93 -3.15
N VAL A 60 17.76 -2.65 -3.50
CA VAL A 60 18.75 -1.73 -2.90
C VAL A 60 18.22 -1.32 -1.53
N GLN A 61 19.10 -1.20 -0.52
CA GLN A 61 18.68 -0.67 0.78
C GLN A 61 18.03 0.71 0.60
N VAL A 62 16.83 0.87 1.15
CA VAL A 62 15.99 2.03 0.83
C VAL A 62 16.64 3.35 1.28
N ASP A 63 17.42 3.34 2.36
CA ASP A 63 18.20 4.48 2.82
C ASP A 63 19.24 4.93 1.77
N TYR A 64 19.87 4.00 1.06
CA TYR A 64 20.79 4.35 -0.04
C TYR A 64 20.06 5.02 -1.20
N LEU A 65 18.82 4.65 -1.51
CA LEU A 65 18.03 5.34 -2.53
C LEU A 65 17.77 6.80 -2.13
N PHE A 66 17.42 7.05 -0.87
CA PHE A 66 17.20 8.41 -0.36
C PHE A 66 18.50 9.23 -0.29
N GLN A 67 19.59 8.63 0.21
CA GLN A 67 20.89 9.31 0.38
C GLN A 67 21.57 9.63 -0.96
N HIS A 68 21.39 8.77 -1.96
CA HIS A 68 22.08 8.88 -3.25
C HIS A 68 21.14 9.23 -4.42
N HIS A 69 19.99 9.85 -4.15
CA HIS A 69 19.01 10.17 -5.19
C HIS A 69 19.59 11.01 -6.35
N GLN A 70 20.58 11.87 -6.09
CA GLN A 70 21.23 12.70 -7.12
C GLN A 70 21.96 11.87 -8.17
N LEU A 71 22.49 10.69 -7.78
CA LEU A 71 23.11 9.76 -8.71
C LEU A 71 22.07 9.10 -9.61
N LEU A 72 20.91 8.78 -9.05
CA LEU A 72 19.79 8.19 -9.79
C LEU A 72 19.20 9.22 -10.77
N GLU A 73 19.02 10.46 -10.32
CA GLU A 73 18.54 11.59 -11.12
C GLU A 73 19.43 11.85 -12.34
N LYS A 74 20.75 11.93 -12.13
CA LYS A 74 21.73 12.15 -13.21
C LYS A 74 21.65 11.08 -14.31
N GLU A 75 21.34 9.85 -13.94
CA GLU A 75 21.25 8.72 -14.87
C GLU A 75 19.81 8.47 -15.34
N SER A 76 18.83 9.31 -14.94
CA SER A 76 17.40 9.09 -15.22
C SER A 76 16.89 7.70 -14.79
N ILE A 77 17.44 7.17 -13.70
CA ILE A 77 17.02 5.91 -13.10
C ILE A 77 16.00 6.20 -12.00
N LEU A 78 14.89 5.45 -11.98
CA LEU A 78 13.79 5.65 -11.04
C LEU A 78 13.21 7.08 -11.06
N SER A 79 13.16 7.72 -12.23
CA SER A 79 12.67 9.10 -12.38
C SER A 79 11.28 9.35 -11.81
N GLU A 80 10.39 8.36 -11.86
CA GLU A 80 9.04 8.42 -11.28
C GLU A 80 9.05 8.59 -9.74
N TYR A 81 10.13 8.18 -9.06
CA TYR A 81 10.28 8.22 -7.60
C TYR A 81 11.14 9.40 -7.11
N LEU A 82 11.79 10.15 -8.02
CA LEU A 82 12.62 11.30 -7.64
C LEU A 82 11.89 12.38 -6.82
N PRO A 83 10.60 12.68 -7.08
CA PRO A 83 9.86 13.66 -6.26
C PRO A 83 9.82 13.29 -4.77
N VAL A 84 9.75 12.00 -4.44
CA VAL A 84 9.77 11.55 -3.03
C VAL A 84 11.19 11.35 -2.51
N LEU A 85 12.11 10.85 -3.33
CA LEU A 85 13.49 10.56 -2.91
C LEU A 85 14.28 11.85 -2.59
N SER A 86 14.07 12.93 -3.35
CA SER A 86 14.81 14.19 -3.19
C SER A 86 14.29 15.10 -2.06
N ASP A 87 13.02 14.96 -1.69
CA ASP A 87 12.34 15.81 -0.72
C ASP A 87 12.38 15.24 0.72
N CYS A 88 12.89 14.01 0.89
CA CYS A 88 12.88 13.34 2.18
C CYS A 88 14.25 13.34 2.89
N ILE A 89 14.20 13.46 4.21
CA ILE A 89 15.28 13.09 5.13
C ILE A 89 14.98 11.68 5.61
N PHE A 90 15.92 10.76 5.40
CA PHE A 90 15.78 9.39 5.90
C PHE A 90 15.96 9.34 7.41
N ILE A 91 15.02 8.73 8.13
CA ILE A 91 15.10 8.60 9.61
C ILE A 91 15.59 7.21 9.98
N ARG A 92 14.89 6.16 9.55
CA ARG A 92 15.23 4.78 9.95
C ARG A 92 14.64 3.74 9.00
N LYS A 93 15.41 2.67 8.76
CA LYS A 93 14.91 1.37 8.27
C LYS A 93 14.67 0.46 9.47
N ILE A 94 13.55 -0.24 9.48
CA ILE A 94 13.18 -1.22 10.51
C ILE A 94 12.99 -2.56 9.81
N ASP A 95 13.61 -3.61 10.32
CA ASP A 95 13.42 -4.98 9.83
C ASP A 95 12.97 -5.85 11.01
N GLY A 96 11.85 -6.54 10.84
CA GLY A 96 11.28 -7.44 11.85
C GLY A 96 12.19 -8.63 12.07
N PRO A 97 12.81 -8.79 13.26
CA PRO A 97 13.83 -9.80 13.50
C PRO A 97 13.31 -11.24 13.41
N LYS A 98 11.99 -11.46 13.41
CA LYS A 98 11.35 -12.78 13.38
C LYS A 98 10.42 -12.99 12.19
N THR A 99 10.14 -11.96 11.39
CA THR A 99 9.05 -11.99 10.40
C THR A 99 9.43 -11.48 9.01
N ASP A 100 10.69 -11.04 8.82
CA ASP A 100 11.20 -10.44 7.57
C ASP A 100 10.31 -9.28 7.06
N LEU A 101 9.57 -8.64 7.97
CA LEU A 101 8.74 -7.49 7.66
C LEU A 101 9.61 -6.23 7.69
N SER A 102 9.69 -5.52 6.58
CA SER A 102 10.45 -4.27 6.53
C SER A 102 9.52 -3.07 6.63
N ALA A 103 10.01 -2.02 7.27
CA ALA A 103 9.39 -0.72 7.29
C ALA A 103 10.47 0.37 7.20
N PHE A 104 10.07 1.58 6.84
CA PHE A 104 10.94 2.73 7.00
C PHE A 104 10.17 3.96 7.44
N VAL A 105 10.89 4.90 8.03
CA VAL A 105 10.39 6.22 8.41
C VAL A 105 11.24 7.28 7.72
N VAL A 106 10.57 8.26 7.10
CA VAL A 106 11.21 9.44 6.50
C VAL A 106 10.45 10.71 6.88
N TYR A 107 11.16 11.84 6.89
CA TYR A 107 10.57 13.16 7.03
C TYR A 107 10.64 13.92 5.71
N ARG A 108 9.49 14.28 5.16
CA ARG A 108 9.36 15.07 3.94
C ARG A 108 9.42 16.56 4.27
N LYS A 109 10.43 17.24 3.73
CA LYS A 109 10.76 18.64 4.05
C LYS A 109 9.69 19.60 3.56
N SER A 110 9.33 19.55 2.28
CA SER A 110 8.48 20.57 1.65
C SER A 110 7.08 20.68 2.28
N GLN A 111 6.52 19.55 2.75
CA GLN A 111 5.16 19.50 3.32
C GLN A 111 5.14 19.29 4.83
N HIS A 112 6.30 19.21 5.49
CA HIS A 112 6.43 18.90 6.92
C HIS A 112 5.67 17.62 7.31
N GLN A 113 5.90 16.54 6.57
CA GLN A 113 5.23 15.25 6.79
C GLN A 113 6.20 14.23 7.37
N LEU A 114 5.77 13.48 8.37
CA LEU A 114 6.44 12.24 8.75
C LEU A 114 5.72 11.09 8.04
N VAL A 115 6.46 10.29 7.29
CA VAL A 115 5.91 9.18 6.51
C VAL A 115 6.45 7.87 7.05
N VAL A 116 5.54 6.96 7.36
CA VAL A 116 5.82 5.58 7.78
C VAL A 116 5.35 4.65 6.68
N SER A 117 6.26 3.88 6.10
CA SER A 117 5.94 2.88 5.07
C SER A 117 6.22 1.48 5.58
N ILE A 118 5.27 0.55 5.40
CA ILE A 118 5.36 -0.84 5.85
C ILE A 118 5.17 -1.78 4.67
N SER A 119 6.09 -2.73 4.50
CA SER A 119 6.05 -3.72 3.42
C SER A 119 4.98 -4.79 3.66
N GLY A 120 4.66 -5.54 2.61
CA GLY A 120 4.14 -6.89 2.74
C GLY A 120 5.28 -7.85 3.11
N SER A 121 4.93 -9.06 3.55
CA SER A 121 5.93 -10.11 3.78
C SER A 121 6.24 -10.87 2.49
N SER A 122 7.42 -11.46 2.46
CA SER A 122 7.97 -12.26 1.35
C SER A 122 7.19 -13.55 1.05
N SER A 123 6.28 -13.97 1.93
CA SER A 123 5.48 -15.21 1.78
C SER A 123 3.97 -14.98 1.95
N PRO A 124 3.32 -14.09 1.18
CA PRO A 124 1.90 -13.81 1.34
C PRO A 124 1.03 -15.04 1.02
N LYS A 125 1.48 -15.90 0.09
CA LYS A 125 0.80 -17.17 -0.26
C LYS A 125 0.57 -18.05 0.96
N HIS A 126 1.61 -18.30 1.77
CA HIS A 126 1.48 -19.12 2.97
C HIS A 126 0.62 -18.47 4.05
N MET A 127 0.58 -17.14 4.14
CA MET A 127 -0.32 -16.42 5.04
C MET A 127 -1.79 -16.59 4.61
N ILE A 128 -2.04 -16.53 3.29
CA ILE A 128 -3.34 -16.71 2.65
C ILE A 128 -3.74 -18.19 2.62
N GLU A 129 -2.81 -19.14 2.60
CA GLU A 129 -3.12 -20.57 2.69
C GLU A 129 -3.42 -20.99 4.13
N ASN A 130 -2.77 -20.35 5.11
CA ASN A 130 -3.04 -20.55 6.55
C ASN A 130 -4.32 -19.86 7.04
N LEU A 131 -5.27 -19.58 6.14
CA LEU A 131 -6.62 -19.06 6.41
C LEU A 131 -7.51 -19.95 7.29
N ARG A 132 -6.95 -20.96 7.97
CA ARG A 132 -7.48 -21.49 9.24
C ARG A 132 -7.20 -20.48 10.38
N ALA A 133 -7.63 -19.25 10.12
CA ALA A 133 -7.28 -18.02 10.79
C ALA A 133 -7.70 -18.03 12.26
N VAL A 134 -6.72 -18.18 13.17
CA VAL A 134 -6.95 -17.94 14.59
C VAL A 134 -7.02 -16.42 14.78
N ARG A 135 -8.26 -15.91 14.93
CA ARG A 135 -8.50 -14.59 15.50
C ARG A 135 -8.02 -14.60 16.95
N THR A 136 -7.30 -13.57 17.34
CA THR A 136 -6.86 -13.36 18.72
C THR A 136 -7.40 -12.01 19.20
N PRO A 137 -7.67 -11.82 20.51
CA PRO A 137 -8.05 -10.52 21.05
C PRO A 137 -7.03 -9.43 20.70
N TRP A 138 -7.53 -8.24 20.36
CA TRP A 138 -6.68 -7.05 20.23
C TRP A 138 -6.15 -6.65 21.61
N PRO A 139 -4.82 -6.56 21.83
CA PRO A 139 -4.28 -6.29 23.15
C PRO A 139 -4.66 -4.92 23.74
N GLY A 140 -5.05 -3.95 22.90
CA GLY A 140 -5.43 -2.61 23.31
C GLY A 140 -6.92 -2.43 23.62
N ALA A 141 -7.75 -3.47 23.49
CA ALA A 141 -9.17 -3.38 23.83
C ALA A 141 -9.34 -3.43 25.37
N SER A 142 -10.07 -2.47 25.93
CA SER A 142 -10.49 -2.51 27.34
C SER A 142 -11.33 -3.76 27.59
N SER A 143 -11.06 -4.48 28.69
CA SER A 143 -11.80 -5.68 29.10
C SER A 143 -13.22 -5.40 29.62
N GLU A 144 -13.71 -4.17 29.47
CA GLU A 144 -15.06 -3.81 29.88
C GLU A 144 -16.04 -4.39 28.85
N SER A 145 -16.75 -5.44 29.27
CA SER A 145 -17.86 -6.04 28.53
C SER A 145 -18.82 -4.93 28.08
N PRO A 146 -19.27 -4.92 26.82
CA PRO A 146 -20.30 -3.98 26.40
C PRO A 146 -21.54 -4.23 27.26
N ASP A 147 -22.01 -3.16 27.89
CA ASP A 147 -23.21 -3.12 28.70
C ASP A 147 -24.37 -3.73 27.89
N THR A 148 -25.04 -4.75 28.43
CA THR A 148 -25.97 -5.63 27.69
C THR A 148 -27.31 -4.96 27.30
N SER A 149 -27.36 -3.64 27.25
CA SER A 149 -28.56 -2.84 26.96
C SER A 149 -28.60 -2.24 25.55
N SER A 150 -27.50 -2.30 24.78
CA SER A 150 -27.49 -1.91 23.37
C SER A 150 -27.93 -3.07 22.47
N THR A 151 -28.94 -2.85 21.65
CA THR A 151 -29.50 -3.81 20.67
C THR A 151 -28.55 -4.14 19.50
N THR A 152 -27.32 -3.64 19.52
CA THR A 152 -26.21 -4.08 18.66
C THR A 152 -25.07 -4.61 19.54
N LYS A 153 -24.98 -5.93 19.74
CA LYS A 153 -23.84 -6.55 20.45
C LYS A 153 -22.54 -6.26 19.68
N ALA A 154 -21.80 -5.23 20.09
CA ALA A 154 -20.42 -5.05 19.65
C ALA A 154 -19.61 -6.25 20.12
N SER A 155 -19.13 -7.08 19.19
CA SER A 155 -18.25 -8.20 19.52
C SER A 155 -16.91 -7.67 20.03
N ALA A 156 -16.27 -8.35 20.99
CA ALA A 156 -14.93 -7.98 21.44
C ALA A 156 -13.96 -7.83 20.24
N PRO A 157 -13.08 -6.80 20.22
CA PRO A 157 -12.14 -6.58 19.12
C PRO A 157 -11.17 -7.76 18.96
N THR A 158 -11.16 -8.37 17.78
CA THR A 158 -10.23 -9.46 17.45
C THR A 158 -9.55 -9.22 16.11
N VAL A 159 -8.29 -9.62 16.03
CA VAL A 159 -7.38 -9.42 14.90
C VAL A 159 -6.84 -10.75 14.41
N HIS A 160 -6.47 -10.82 13.13
CA HIS A 160 -5.71 -11.96 12.61
C HIS A 160 -4.37 -12.10 13.37
N SER A 161 -4.13 -13.26 13.98
CA SER A 161 -2.91 -13.51 14.78
C SER A 161 -1.61 -13.29 13.99
N GLY A 162 -1.59 -13.59 12.69
CA GLY A 162 -0.43 -13.33 11.83
C GLY A 162 -0.12 -11.84 11.66
N PHE A 163 -1.14 -10.98 11.47
CA PHE A 163 -0.94 -9.53 11.35
C PHE A 163 -0.53 -8.92 12.68
N LEU A 164 -1.08 -9.43 13.79
CA LEU A 164 -0.66 -9.02 15.12
C LEU A 164 0.80 -9.39 15.39
N ARG A 165 1.22 -10.61 15.04
CA ARG A 165 2.62 -11.06 15.19
C ARG A 165 3.56 -10.18 14.38
N LEU A 166 3.23 -9.91 13.12
CA LEU A 166 3.97 -9.01 12.24
C LEU A 166 4.14 -7.62 12.86
N TYR A 167 3.03 -7.03 13.32
CA TYR A 167 3.05 -5.72 13.95
C TYR A 167 3.90 -5.72 15.23
N GLN A 168 3.71 -6.70 16.12
CA GLN A 168 4.43 -6.82 17.38
C GLN A 168 5.95 -6.96 17.18
N ASP A 169 6.38 -7.60 16.10
CA ASP A 169 7.79 -7.82 15.79
C ASP A 169 8.53 -6.51 15.48
N ILE A 170 7.90 -5.60 14.73
CA ILE A 170 8.49 -4.30 14.37
C ILE A 170 8.11 -3.16 15.33
N LYS A 171 7.08 -3.35 16.18
CA LYS A 171 6.49 -2.28 17.00
C LYS A 171 7.52 -1.47 17.82
N PRO A 172 8.45 -2.06 18.59
CA PRO A 172 9.34 -1.28 19.44
C PRO A 172 10.23 -0.31 18.63
N GLU A 173 10.89 -0.81 17.59
CA GLU A 173 11.77 0.00 16.74
C GLU A 173 11.00 1.02 15.90
N LEU A 174 9.81 0.64 15.44
CA LEU A 174 8.95 1.53 14.66
C LEU A 174 8.44 2.69 15.52
N GLN A 175 8.01 2.42 16.76
CA GLN A 175 7.61 3.46 17.71
C GLN A 175 8.78 4.36 18.09
N GLU A 176 9.98 3.81 18.30
CA GLU A 176 11.21 4.58 18.51
C GLU A 176 11.47 5.57 17.37
N ALA A 177 11.40 5.10 16.13
CA ALA A 177 11.61 5.93 14.95
C ALA A 177 10.53 7.02 14.77
N ILE A 178 9.26 6.68 15.00
CA ILE A 178 8.15 7.63 14.91
C ILE A 178 8.28 8.70 15.98
N ARG A 179 8.51 8.32 17.25
CA ARG A 179 8.72 9.27 18.35
C ARG A 179 9.87 10.22 18.04
N GLY A 180 11.03 9.69 17.65
CA GLY A 180 12.18 10.52 17.28
C GLY A 180 11.87 11.48 16.14
N GLY A 181 11.17 11.00 15.09
CA GLY A 181 10.74 11.84 13.98
C GLY A 181 9.76 12.95 14.39
N LEU A 182 8.82 12.66 15.29
CA LEU A 182 7.85 13.62 15.81
C LEU A 182 8.53 14.70 16.68
N GLU A 183 9.44 14.30 17.57
CA GLU A 183 10.14 15.21 18.49
C GLU A 183 11.15 16.12 17.76
N ILE A 184 11.91 15.55 16.83
CA ILE A 184 12.97 16.28 16.10
C ILE A 184 12.38 17.20 15.03
N HIS A 185 11.42 16.71 14.24
CA HIS A 185 10.96 17.43 13.05
C HIS A 185 9.62 18.15 13.23
N GLN A 186 8.86 17.86 14.29
CA GLN A 186 7.56 18.47 14.59
C GLN A 186 6.66 18.57 13.34
N PRO A 187 6.39 17.45 12.66
CA PRO A 187 5.65 17.43 11.41
C PRO A 187 4.22 17.95 11.60
N LYS A 188 3.68 18.57 10.56
CA LYS A 188 2.26 19.00 10.49
C LYS A 188 1.32 17.82 10.22
N GLU A 189 1.84 16.77 9.61
CA GLU A 189 1.07 15.59 9.23
C GLU A 189 1.86 14.29 9.43
N LEU A 190 1.18 13.26 9.92
CA LEU A 190 1.67 11.88 9.96
C LEU A 190 0.98 11.07 8.86
N ILE A 191 1.77 10.50 7.95
CA ILE A 191 1.30 9.58 6.91
C ILE A 191 1.72 8.17 7.29
N ILE A 192 0.76 7.25 7.35
CA ILE A 192 0.98 5.82 7.57
C ILE A 192 0.55 5.12 6.30
N THR A 193 1.43 4.32 5.70
CA THR A 193 1.14 3.65 4.45
C THR A 193 1.69 2.24 4.37
N GLY A 194 1.00 1.38 3.62
CA GLY A 194 1.48 0.04 3.33
C GLY A 194 0.71 -0.65 2.22
N HIS A 195 1.41 -1.55 1.54
CA HIS A 195 0.88 -2.40 0.48
C HIS A 195 0.68 -3.83 0.97
N SER A 196 -0.32 -4.54 0.47
CA SER A 196 -0.60 -5.93 0.83
C SER A 196 -0.79 -6.08 2.35
N MET A 197 -0.12 -7.06 2.97
CA MET A 197 -0.09 -7.26 4.41
C MET A 197 0.42 -6.04 5.19
N GLY A 198 1.28 -5.21 4.59
CA GLY A 198 1.71 -3.94 5.18
C GLY A 198 0.57 -2.93 5.35
N GLY A 199 -0.47 -3.02 4.53
CA GLY A 199 -1.72 -2.29 4.71
C GLY A 199 -2.47 -2.72 5.97
N SER A 200 -2.54 -4.01 6.27
CA SER A 200 -3.12 -4.51 7.53
C SER A 200 -2.32 -4.05 8.75
N VAL A 201 -0.99 -4.17 8.69
CA VAL A 201 -0.10 -3.72 9.78
C VAL A 201 -0.18 -2.20 9.97
N SER A 202 -0.36 -1.42 8.90
CA SER A 202 -0.60 0.02 8.96
C SER A 202 -1.87 0.38 9.74
N HIS A 203 -2.97 -0.38 9.57
CA HIS A 203 -4.17 -0.20 10.39
C HIS A 203 -3.89 -0.49 11.87
N LEU A 204 -3.17 -1.57 12.18
CA LEU A 204 -2.83 -1.93 13.57
C LEU A 204 -1.94 -0.87 14.24
N LEU A 205 -0.95 -0.34 13.50
CA LEU A 205 -0.14 0.79 13.96
C LEU A 205 -1.02 2.01 14.23
N CYS A 206 -1.94 2.35 13.32
CA CYS A 206 -2.81 3.51 13.47
C CYS A 206 -3.71 3.38 14.72
N ILE A 207 -4.34 2.21 14.93
CA ILE A 207 -5.11 1.92 16.14
C ILE A 207 -4.25 2.13 17.40
N ASP A 208 -3.04 1.58 17.41
CA ASP A 208 -2.13 1.69 18.56
C ASP A 208 -1.72 3.14 18.85
N LEU A 209 -1.39 3.91 17.80
CA LEU A 209 -1.02 5.33 17.94
C LEU A 209 -2.20 6.18 18.44
N LEU A 210 -3.40 6.00 17.88
CA LEU A 210 -4.60 6.70 18.33
C LEU A 210 -5.02 6.32 19.76
N SER A 211 -4.66 5.10 20.19
CA SER A 211 -4.80 4.64 21.58
C SER A 211 -3.79 5.27 22.54
N LYS A 212 -2.96 6.22 22.09
CA LYS A 212 -1.97 7.00 22.87
C LYS A 212 -0.87 6.15 23.51
N THR A 213 -0.55 4.99 22.94
CA THR A 213 0.51 4.10 23.45
C THR A 213 1.91 4.71 23.34
N LEU A 214 2.13 5.56 22.33
CA LEU A 214 3.43 6.17 22.06
C LEU A 214 3.84 7.23 23.10
N ARG A 215 2.89 7.74 23.90
CA ARG A 215 3.09 8.81 24.89
C ARG A 215 3.76 10.07 24.32
N VAL A 216 3.53 10.35 23.03
CA VAL A 216 3.93 11.59 22.37
C VAL A 216 2.71 12.25 21.74
N THR A 217 2.79 13.57 21.53
CA THR A 217 1.75 14.31 20.80
C THR A 217 1.82 13.96 19.32
N LEU A 218 0.74 13.36 18.79
CA LEU A 218 0.59 13.17 17.35
C LEU A 218 0.28 14.50 16.65
N PRO A 219 0.65 14.67 15.37
CA PRO A 219 0.24 15.83 14.58
C PRO A 219 -1.29 15.91 14.49
N LYS A 220 -1.82 17.12 14.34
CA LYS A 220 -3.26 17.33 14.16
C LYS A 220 -3.79 16.67 12.88
N LYS A 221 -2.93 16.42 11.89
CA LYS A 221 -3.30 15.72 10.66
C LYS A 221 -2.70 14.33 10.60
N ILE A 222 -3.55 13.32 10.41
CA ILE A 222 -3.13 11.93 10.19
C ILE A 222 -3.74 11.44 8.88
N CYS A 223 -2.94 10.78 8.06
CA CYS A 223 -3.38 10.14 6.83
C CYS A 223 -3.00 8.66 6.87
N LEU A 224 -3.98 7.77 6.72
CA LEU A 224 -3.78 6.33 6.56
C LEU A 224 -4.08 5.94 5.12
N ALA A 225 -3.09 5.47 4.38
CA ALA A 225 -3.26 5.07 2.98
C ALA A 225 -2.77 3.63 2.76
N THR A 226 -3.66 2.73 2.36
CA THR A 226 -3.36 1.31 2.19
C THR A 226 -3.73 0.82 0.80
N TYR A 227 -2.91 -0.08 0.26
CA TYR A 227 -3.01 -0.56 -1.12
C TYR A 227 -3.14 -2.08 -1.10
N GLY A 228 -4.30 -2.61 -1.46
CA GLY A 228 -4.51 -4.06 -1.49
C GLY A 228 -4.47 -4.74 -0.14
N ALA A 229 -4.89 -4.03 0.92
CA ALA A 229 -4.89 -4.59 2.26
C ALA A 229 -5.91 -5.74 2.37
N PRO A 230 -5.53 -6.91 2.94
CA PRO A 230 -6.50 -7.95 3.29
C PRO A 230 -7.36 -7.52 4.50
N ARG A 231 -8.48 -8.22 4.70
CA ARG A 231 -9.32 -8.02 5.89
C ARG A 231 -8.51 -8.37 7.15
N THR A 232 -8.48 -7.47 8.12
CA THR A 232 -7.49 -7.55 9.21
C THR A 232 -8.05 -8.11 10.51
N GLY A 233 -9.34 -7.89 10.76
CA GLY A 233 -10.01 -8.32 11.99
C GLY A 233 -11.53 -8.37 11.86
N ASN A 234 -12.19 -8.55 12.99
CA ASN A 234 -13.66 -8.60 13.05
C ASN A 234 -14.29 -7.21 13.11
N LEU A 235 -15.63 -7.19 13.13
CA LEU A 235 -16.41 -5.96 13.26
C LEU A 235 -16.06 -5.17 14.52
N GLY A 236 -15.80 -5.86 15.63
CA GLY A 236 -15.36 -5.22 16.89
C GLY A 236 -14.08 -4.41 16.74
N LEU A 237 -13.10 -4.92 15.99
CA LEU A 237 -11.85 -4.19 15.72
C LEU A 237 -12.08 -2.98 14.82
N VAL A 238 -12.95 -3.11 13.81
CA VAL A 238 -13.32 -1.99 12.93
C VAL A 238 -14.06 -0.90 13.68
N GLN A 239 -15.02 -1.26 14.53
CA GLN A 239 -15.74 -0.33 15.40
C GLN A 239 -14.77 0.38 16.35
N HIS A 240 -13.86 -0.36 16.98
CA HIS A 240 -12.84 0.24 17.84
C HIS A 240 -11.96 1.26 17.10
N PHE A 241 -11.55 0.95 15.86
CA PHE A 241 -10.82 1.90 15.02
C PHE A 241 -11.67 3.15 14.68
N GLN A 242 -12.94 2.97 14.30
CA GLN A 242 -13.86 4.06 13.99
C GLN A 242 -14.10 4.98 15.20
N ASP A 243 -14.21 4.40 16.41
CA ASP A 243 -14.36 5.15 17.66
C ASP A 243 -13.11 5.98 17.95
N LEU A 244 -11.91 5.41 17.77
CA LEU A 244 -10.64 6.12 17.92
C LEU A 244 -10.51 7.28 16.92
N VAL A 245 -10.87 7.05 15.65
CA VAL A 245 -10.87 8.10 14.62
C VAL A 245 -11.89 9.19 14.93
N THR A 246 -13.08 8.83 15.41
CA THR A 246 -14.11 9.79 15.83
C THR A 246 -13.62 10.63 17.01
N ALA A 247 -13.03 10.00 18.02
CA ALA A 247 -12.42 10.69 19.15
C ALA A 247 -11.30 11.64 18.71
N PHE A 248 -10.45 11.22 17.76
CA PHE A 248 -9.40 12.07 17.21
C PHE A 248 -9.97 13.30 16.49
N ARG A 249 -10.97 13.11 15.62
CA ARG A 249 -11.65 14.19 14.87
C ARG A 249 -12.44 15.15 15.75
N SER A 250 -12.89 14.71 16.93
CA SER A 250 -13.62 15.57 17.88
C SER A 250 -12.76 16.67 18.50
N GLN A 251 -11.43 16.54 18.43
CA GLN A 251 -10.50 17.54 18.92
C GLN A 251 -10.31 18.68 17.90
N GLU A 252 -10.20 19.91 18.39
CA GLU A 252 -10.19 21.09 17.53
C GLU A 252 -9.02 21.14 16.55
N GLY A 253 -9.37 21.20 15.26
CA GLY A 253 -8.44 21.29 14.15
C GLY A 253 -7.81 19.95 13.74
N ASN A 254 -8.23 18.84 14.35
CA ASN A 254 -7.75 17.52 13.95
C ASN A 254 -8.43 17.04 12.66
N VAL A 255 -7.63 16.46 11.77
CA VAL A 255 -8.06 15.93 10.47
C VAL A 255 -7.52 14.52 10.29
N PHE A 256 -8.40 13.59 9.93
CA PHE A 256 -8.03 12.21 9.65
C PHE A 256 -8.48 11.83 8.24
N ASP A 257 -7.52 11.58 7.35
CA ASP A 257 -7.73 11.11 5.99
C ASP A 257 -7.51 9.59 5.93
N GLU A 258 -8.43 8.85 5.30
CA GLU A 258 -8.33 7.41 5.12
C GLU A 258 -8.49 7.05 3.64
N TYR A 259 -7.48 6.39 3.07
CA TYR A 259 -7.48 5.90 1.69
C TYR A 259 -7.25 4.39 1.70
N SER A 260 -8.32 3.61 1.53
CA SER A 260 -8.22 2.15 1.41
C SER A 260 -8.47 1.72 -0.02
N LEU A 261 -7.41 1.40 -0.76
CA LEU A 261 -7.49 1.05 -2.17
C LEU A 261 -7.63 -0.46 -2.38
N LYS A 262 -8.55 -0.82 -3.26
CA LYS A 262 -8.70 -2.14 -3.89
C LYS A 262 -8.38 -2.00 -5.37
N ALA A 263 -7.96 -3.07 -6.02
CA ALA A 263 -7.63 -3.03 -7.45
C ALA A 263 -8.37 -4.12 -8.21
N TYR A 264 -8.67 -3.84 -9.46
CA TYR A 264 -9.23 -4.84 -10.36
C TYR A 264 -8.33 -6.07 -10.46
N ASN A 265 -8.97 -7.24 -10.38
CA ASN A 265 -8.33 -8.56 -10.50
C ASN A 265 -7.29 -8.86 -9.41
N ASP A 266 -7.33 -8.13 -8.28
CA ASP A 266 -6.61 -8.50 -7.08
C ASP A 266 -7.51 -9.28 -6.11
N GLY A 267 -7.05 -10.46 -5.71
CA GLY A 267 -7.75 -11.33 -4.75
C GLY A 267 -7.42 -11.05 -3.29
N VAL A 268 -6.36 -10.29 -2.97
CA VAL A 268 -5.91 -10.12 -1.57
C VAL A 268 -6.96 -9.43 -0.69
N PRO A 269 -7.67 -8.36 -1.12
CA PRO A 269 -8.76 -7.75 -0.35
C PRO A 269 -9.93 -8.71 -0.06
N ALA A 270 -10.07 -9.79 -0.83
CA ALA A 270 -11.13 -10.77 -0.61
C ALA A 270 -10.83 -11.76 0.54
N VAL A 271 -9.63 -11.71 1.13
CA VAL A 271 -9.22 -12.62 2.20
C VAL A 271 -8.80 -11.89 3.50
N PRO A 272 -8.94 -12.52 4.67
CA PRO A 272 -9.79 -13.67 4.95
C PRO A 272 -11.27 -13.41 4.55
N PRO A 273 -12.05 -14.46 4.25
CA PRO A 273 -13.43 -14.29 3.80
C PRO A 273 -14.33 -13.60 4.83
N ASN A 274 -15.27 -12.79 4.36
CA ASN A 274 -16.26 -12.14 5.22
C ASN A 274 -17.12 -13.15 6.00
N ALA A 275 -17.43 -14.30 5.41
CA ALA A 275 -18.15 -15.40 6.04
C ALA A 275 -17.46 -15.96 7.32
N LEU A 276 -16.15 -15.74 7.50
CA LEU A 276 -15.43 -16.09 8.73
C LEU A 276 -15.43 -14.96 9.78
N GLY A 277 -16.24 -13.92 9.56
CA GLY A 277 -16.39 -12.79 10.47
C GLY A 277 -15.26 -11.75 10.38
N TYR A 278 -14.57 -11.69 9.24
CA TYR A 278 -13.60 -10.65 8.91
C TYR A 278 -14.26 -9.54 8.08
N VAL A 279 -13.93 -8.29 8.35
CA VAL A 279 -14.52 -7.12 7.64
C VAL A 279 -13.43 -6.13 7.22
N HIS A 280 -13.76 -5.27 6.27
CA HIS A 280 -12.90 -4.15 5.88
C HIS A 280 -13.03 -2.98 6.87
N PHE A 281 -11.92 -2.29 7.12
CA PHE A 281 -11.88 -1.11 7.99
C PHE A 281 -12.63 0.08 7.36
N SER A 282 -12.20 0.52 6.19
CA SER A 282 -12.74 1.72 5.57
C SER A 282 -14.18 1.55 5.11
N ASP A 283 -15.03 2.51 5.48
CA ASP A 283 -16.42 2.59 4.97
C ASP A 283 -16.51 3.16 3.56
N LYS A 284 -15.45 3.83 3.10
CA LYS A 284 -15.37 4.51 1.79
C LYS A 284 -14.12 4.08 1.02
N PRO A 285 -13.98 2.78 0.69
CA PRO A 285 -12.81 2.34 -0.05
C PRO A 285 -12.79 2.97 -1.45
N LEU A 286 -11.61 2.96 -2.06
CA LEU A 286 -11.40 3.38 -3.43
C LEU A 286 -11.07 2.17 -4.29
N TYR A 287 -11.37 2.24 -5.57
CA TYR A 287 -11.14 1.16 -6.52
C TYR A 287 -10.25 1.62 -7.67
N ALA A 288 -9.05 1.07 -7.75
CA ALA A 288 -8.11 1.25 -8.83
C ALA A 288 -8.52 0.35 -10.00
N PHE A 289 -8.75 0.96 -11.15
CA PHE A 289 -9.02 0.27 -12.40
C PHE A 289 -8.26 0.97 -13.51
N GLN A 290 -7.34 0.25 -14.16
CA GLN A 290 -6.43 0.83 -15.15
C GLN A 290 -5.61 1.98 -14.55
N ARG A 291 -5.73 3.21 -15.08
CA ARG A 291 -5.13 4.43 -14.49
C ARG A 291 -6.11 5.23 -13.64
N GLY A 292 -7.39 4.87 -13.66
CA GLY A 292 -8.45 5.56 -12.93
C GLY A 292 -8.53 5.11 -11.47
N LEU A 293 -9.03 6.00 -10.62
CA LEU A 293 -9.33 5.72 -9.23
C LEU A 293 -10.77 6.14 -8.96
N TYR A 294 -11.59 5.18 -8.54
CA TYR A 294 -13.04 5.33 -8.44
C TYR A 294 -13.50 5.27 -6.98
N ILE A 295 -14.54 6.04 -6.66
CA ILE A 295 -15.16 6.04 -5.34
C ILE A 295 -16.13 4.85 -5.25
N VAL A 296 -15.93 3.98 -4.24
CA VAL A 296 -16.89 2.91 -3.95
C VAL A 296 -18.06 3.48 -3.15
N PRO A 297 -19.32 3.25 -3.55
CA PRO A 297 -20.49 3.70 -2.81
C PRO A 297 -20.60 3.05 -1.42
N GLU A 298 -21.26 3.76 -0.51
CA GLU A 298 -21.56 3.24 0.83
C GLU A 298 -22.35 1.93 0.77
N GLY A 299 -22.08 1.01 1.70
CA GLY A 299 -22.67 -0.33 1.73
C GLY A 299 -21.97 -1.36 0.86
N PHE A 300 -21.08 -0.96 -0.07
CA PHE A 300 -20.34 -1.89 -0.93
C PHE A 300 -18.91 -2.18 -0.46
N LYS A 301 -18.54 -1.74 0.74
CA LYS A 301 -17.18 -1.88 1.26
C LYS A 301 -16.67 -3.31 1.38
N GLU A 302 -17.56 -4.31 1.45
CA GLU A 302 -17.14 -5.71 1.58
C GLU A 302 -16.82 -6.41 0.27
N PHE A 303 -17.19 -5.82 -0.88
CA PHE A 303 -16.88 -6.37 -2.20
C PHE A 303 -15.43 -6.06 -2.59
N SER A 304 -14.78 -6.99 -3.29
CA SER A 304 -13.40 -6.83 -3.77
C SER A 304 -13.33 -6.41 -5.24
N LEU A 305 -14.40 -6.64 -6.01
CA LEU A 305 -14.43 -6.39 -7.45
C LEU A 305 -15.63 -5.54 -7.84
N PHE A 306 -15.42 -4.69 -8.83
CA PHE A 306 -16.42 -3.76 -9.35
C PHE A 306 -16.31 -3.67 -10.86
N LEU A 307 -17.46 -3.47 -11.51
CA LEU A 307 -17.51 -3.03 -12.89
C LEU A 307 -17.34 -1.52 -12.93
N VAL A 308 -16.59 -1.02 -13.90
CA VAL A 308 -16.35 0.42 -14.10
C VAL A 308 -16.94 0.83 -15.44
N GLU A 309 -17.68 1.93 -15.44
CA GLU A 309 -18.18 2.53 -16.67
C GLU A 309 -17.15 3.54 -17.19
N THR A 310 -16.43 3.16 -18.24
CA THR A 310 -15.46 4.05 -18.90
C THR A 310 -16.18 4.91 -19.94
N PRO A 311 -16.07 6.26 -19.88
CA PRO A 311 -16.55 7.11 -20.97
C PRO A 311 -15.86 6.70 -22.27
N GLY A 312 -16.63 6.32 -23.30
CA GLY A 312 -16.08 5.95 -24.62
C GLY A 312 -16.05 4.46 -24.95
N SER A 313 -16.86 3.60 -24.31
CA SER A 313 -17.12 2.24 -24.84
C SER A 313 -18.01 2.22 -26.09
N ALA A 314 -18.29 3.38 -26.69
CA ALA A 314 -18.82 3.48 -28.05
C ALA A 314 -17.63 3.56 -29.01
N LEU A 315 -17.69 2.73 -30.03
CA LEU A 315 -16.74 2.52 -31.12
C LEU A 315 -16.08 3.81 -31.65
N ASP A 316 -14.83 3.64 -32.09
CA ASP A 316 -14.10 4.49 -33.05
C ASP A 316 -13.72 5.91 -32.63
N GLU A 317 -12.59 6.06 -31.91
CA GLU A 317 -11.60 7.10 -32.21
C GLU A 317 -10.26 6.71 -31.56
N ALA A 318 -9.21 6.56 -32.37
CA ALA A 318 -7.86 6.32 -31.87
C ALA A 318 -7.39 7.57 -31.09
N PRO A 319 -6.78 7.42 -29.89
CA PRO A 319 -6.30 8.57 -29.13
C PRO A 319 -5.34 9.42 -29.97
N SER A 320 -5.59 10.74 -30.01
CA SER A 320 -4.75 11.73 -30.72
C SER A 320 -3.34 11.88 -30.12
N ASP A 321 -3.13 11.33 -28.93
CA ASP A 321 -1.81 11.15 -28.30
C ASP A 321 -1.65 9.66 -27.92
N PRO A 322 -0.70 8.91 -28.54
CA PRO A 322 -0.45 7.51 -28.22
C PRO A 322 0.01 7.26 -26.77
N ASN A 323 0.42 8.31 -26.04
CA ASN A 323 0.79 8.23 -24.61
C ASN A 323 -0.34 8.65 -23.65
N ALA A 324 -1.39 9.35 -24.10
CA ALA A 324 -2.38 9.94 -23.19
C ALA A 324 -3.47 8.96 -22.71
N GLN A 325 -3.66 7.82 -23.37
CA GLN A 325 -4.81 6.94 -23.09
C GLN A 325 -4.54 5.43 -23.19
N ALA A 326 -3.28 5.01 -23.26
CA ALA A 326 -2.96 3.60 -23.18
C ALA A 326 -3.24 3.08 -21.75
N ASN A 327 -4.23 2.20 -21.62
CA ASN A 327 -4.47 1.39 -20.44
C ASN A 327 -3.19 0.59 -20.13
N ARG A 328 -2.34 1.06 -19.21
CA ARG A 328 -1.03 0.45 -19.00
C ARG A 328 -1.14 -0.96 -18.38
N PHE A 329 -2.23 -1.25 -17.68
CA PHE A 329 -2.40 -2.48 -16.90
C PHE A 329 -3.80 -3.13 -17.07
N PRO A 330 -4.20 -3.56 -18.28
CA PRO A 330 -5.53 -4.11 -18.56
C PRO A 330 -5.90 -5.38 -17.78
N LYS A 331 -4.93 -6.17 -17.31
CA LYS A 331 -5.18 -7.35 -16.47
C LYS A 331 -5.28 -7.01 -14.99
N GLY A 332 -4.98 -5.77 -14.56
CA GLY A 332 -4.91 -5.39 -13.16
C GLY A 332 -4.06 -6.35 -12.33
N GLY A 333 -4.38 -6.52 -11.06
CA GLY A 333 -3.70 -7.42 -10.14
C GLY A 333 -3.02 -6.68 -8.99
N HIS A 334 -2.52 -7.46 -8.04
CA HIS A 334 -2.00 -6.97 -6.77
C HIS A 334 -0.81 -6.02 -6.88
N ASN A 335 -0.11 -5.93 -8.02
CA ASN A 335 1.05 -5.05 -8.17
C ASN A 335 0.73 -3.72 -8.89
N TYR A 336 -0.55 -3.38 -9.10
CA TYR A 336 -0.99 -2.30 -10.00
C TYR A 336 -2.01 -1.33 -9.37
N TYR A 337 -1.58 -0.54 -8.38
CA TYR A 337 -2.46 0.42 -7.67
C TYR A 337 -2.34 1.88 -8.10
N ASN A 338 -1.11 2.36 -8.30
CA ASN A 338 -0.82 3.79 -8.41
C ASN A 338 -0.56 4.24 -9.85
N GLY A 339 -1.13 3.54 -10.82
CA GLY A 339 -0.78 3.70 -12.23
C GLY A 339 0.69 3.37 -12.54
N ARG A 340 1.35 2.59 -11.67
CA ARG A 340 2.74 2.13 -11.80
C ARG A 340 2.84 0.61 -11.73
N ASP A 341 3.92 0.07 -12.29
CA ASP A 341 4.30 -1.34 -12.20
C ASP A 341 5.27 -1.51 -11.02
N LEU A 342 4.78 -2.05 -9.89
CA LEU A 342 5.63 -2.33 -8.73
C LEU A 342 6.77 -3.30 -9.07
N GLU A 343 6.57 -4.24 -9.99
CA GLU A 343 7.63 -5.17 -10.40
C GLU A 343 8.70 -4.47 -11.23
N ALA A 344 8.38 -3.40 -11.97
CA ALA A 344 9.38 -2.59 -12.66
C ALA A 344 10.34 -1.91 -11.69
N LEU A 345 9.84 -1.40 -10.56
CA LEU A 345 10.69 -0.88 -9.47
C LEU A 345 11.61 -1.98 -8.93
N ARG A 346 11.06 -3.16 -8.64
CA ARG A 346 11.83 -4.30 -8.12
C ARG A 346 12.93 -4.76 -9.07
N ARG A 347 12.62 -4.91 -10.37
CA ARG A 347 13.59 -5.26 -11.42
C ARG A 347 14.67 -4.19 -11.59
N THR A 348 14.29 -2.91 -11.50
CA THR A 348 15.26 -1.81 -11.61
C THR A 348 16.20 -1.78 -10.42
N THR A 349 15.67 -1.94 -9.21
CA THR A 349 16.49 -1.96 -7.98
C THR A 349 17.33 -3.23 -7.85
N ASP A 350 16.86 -4.38 -8.34
CA ASP A 350 17.66 -5.61 -8.42
C ASP A 350 18.92 -5.42 -9.28
N ARG A 351 18.76 -4.73 -10.42
CA ARG A 351 19.89 -4.39 -11.29
C ARG A 351 20.84 -3.38 -10.68
N LEU A 352 20.32 -2.38 -9.96
CA LEU A 352 21.17 -1.46 -9.19
C LEU A 352 21.97 -2.21 -8.13
N ALA A 353 21.33 -3.11 -7.38
CA ALA A 353 21.98 -3.93 -6.36
C ALA A 353 23.07 -4.83 -6.99
N SER A 354 22.74 -5.53 -8.09
CA SER A 354 23.67 -6.37 -8.84
C SER A 354 24.85 -5.60 -9.43
N ALA A 355 24.63 -4.33 -9.81
CA ALA A 355 25.68 -3.43 -10.27
C ALA A 355 26.62 -2.94 -9.15
N GLY A 356 26.27 -3.18 -7.88
CA GLY A 356 26.98 -2.70 -6.70
C GLY A 356 26.69 -1.24 -6.36
N PHE A 357 25.51 -0.73 -6.70
CA PHE A 357 25.08 0.61 -6.32
C PHE A 357 24.96 0.73 -4.78
N PRO A 358 25.37 1.84 -4.16
CA PRO A 358 26.12 2.97 -4.72
C PRO A 358 27.65 2.80 -4.61
N GLY A 359 28.13 1.76 -3.92
CA GLY A 359 29.51 1.65 -3.45
C GLY A 359 30.55 1.25 -4.50
N ASN A 360 30.15 0.60 -5.59
CA ASN A 360 31.07 0.20 -6.67
C ASN A 360 31.29 1.38 -7.64
N PRO A 361 32.52 1.90 -7.83
CA PRO A 361 32.76 3.02 -8.75
C PRO A 361 32.30 2.79 -10.20
N LYS A 362 32.21 1.52 -10.61
CA LYS A 362 31.74 1.08 -11.94
C LYS A 362 30.26 0.70 -11.98
N TRP A 363 29.48 0.99 -10.92
CA TRP A 363 28.07 0.59 -10.86
C TRP A 363 27.26 1.08 -12.07
N LYS A 364 27.54 2.28 -12.58
CA LYS A 364 26.86 2.84 -13.76
C LYS A 364 27.08 2.00 -15.01
N GLU A 365 28.35 1.68 -15.28
CA GLU A 365 28.73 0.85 -16.41
C GLU A 365 28.10 -0.53 -16.30
N ASN A 366 28.14 -1.12 -15.10
CA ASN A 366 27.55 -2.44 -14.83
C ASN A 366 26.02 -2.45 -15.00
N PHE A 367 25.34 -1.42 -14.49
CA PHE A 367 23.88 -1.28 -14.61
C PHE A 367 23.44 -1.19 -16.07
N TRP A 368 24.06 -0.30 -16.85
CA TRP A 368 23.71 -0.10 -18.26
C TRP A 368 24.14 -1.26 -19.16
N LYS A 369 25.22 -1.98 -18.80
CA LYS A 369 25.58 -3.23 -19.46
C LYS A 369 24.48 -4.29 -19.26
N GLY A 370 24.02 -4.47 -18.02
CA GLY A 370 22.92 -5.40 -17.71
C GLY A 370 21.59 -5.04 -18.38
N GLU A 371 21.28 -3.75 -18.55
CA GLU A 371 20.10 -3.28 -19.33
C GLU A 371 20.19 -3.70 -20.80
N LYS A 372 21.36 -3.52 -21.43
CA LYS A 372 21.57 -3.87 -22.84
C LYS A 372 21.48 -5.37 -23.08
N GLU A 373 22.12 -6.17 -22.23
CA GLU A 373 22.09 -7.64 -22.34
C GLU A 373 20.66 -8.18 -22.21
N ARG A 374 19.85 -7.60 -21.32
CA ARG A 374 18.43 -7.98 -21.18
C ARG A 374 17.62 -7.65 -22.42
N LYS A 375 17.77 -6.45 -23.00
CA LYS A 375 17.04 -6.07 -24.22
C LYS A 375 17.35 -7.01 -25.38
N VAL A 376 18.59 -7.47 -25.51
CA VAL A 376 18.99 -8.45 -26.53
C VAL A 376 18.34 -9.82 -26.27
N ILE A 377 18.22 -10.25 -25.02
CA ILE A 377 17.51 -11.50 -24.67
C ILE A 377 16.01 -11.39 -24.95
N ASP A 378 15.39 -10.26 -24.58
CA ASP A 378 13.96 -10.03 -24.78
C ASP A 378 13.61 -9.89 -26.28
N GLU A 379 14.50 -9.30 -27.10
CA GLU A 379 14.34 -9.19 -28.56
C GLU A 379 14.69 -10.49 -29.31
N GLY A 380 15.59 -11.32 -28.77
CA GLY A 380 15.98 -12.62 -29.35
C GLY A 380 15.06 -13.78 -28.98
N ALA A 381 14.11 -13.57 -28.07
CA ALA A 381 13.10 -14.55 -27.66
C ALA A 381 11.73 -14.34 -28.36
N VAL A 382 11.66 -13.43 -29.34
CA VAL A 382 10.46 -13.14 -30.17
C VAL A 382 10.40 -14.04 -31.40
#